data_AF-T1HH05-F1
#
_entry.id   AF-T1HH05-F1
#
_cell.length_a   1.000
_cell.length_b   1.000
_cell.length_c   1.000
_cell.angle_alpha   90.00
_cell.angle_beta   90.00
_cell.angle_gamma   90.00
#
_symmetry.space_group_name_H-M   'P 1'
#
loop_
_entity.id
_entity.type
_entity.pdbx_description
1 polymer ?
#
loop_
_entity_poly.entity_id
_entity_poly.type
_entity_poly.pdbx_seq_one_letter_code
_entity_poly.pdbx_strand_id
1 'polypeptide(L)' 'MSSELLNSVPDVEIDPEGTFKYVLIRVYAPQTKDGNEPSKMIVRGNSRGPYH' A
#
# COMPACT_ATOMS: atom_id res chain seq x y z
N MET A 1 17.98 1.01 -1.44
CA MET A 1 17.26 0.82 -2.71
C MET A 1 15.85 0.24 -2.50
N SER A 2 15.64 -1.07 -2.35
CA SER A 2 14.26 -1.62 -2.25
C SER A 2 13.46 -1.11 -1.04
N SER A 3 14.12 -0.93 0.12
CA SER A 3 13.47 -0.33 1.29
C SER A 3 13.10 1.14 1.07
N GLU A 4 13.92 1.92 0.36
CA GLU A 4 13.62 3.33 0.07
C GLU A 4 12.42 3.46 -0.87
N LEU A 5 12.28 2.54 -1.84
CA LEU A 5 11.11 2.46 -2.71
C LEU A 5 9.83 2.11 -1.95
N LEU A 6 9.89 1.19 -0.99
CA LEU A 6 8.73 0.90 -0.16
C LEU A 6 8.42 2.07 0.78
N ASN A 7 9.43 2.73 1.35
CA ASN A 7 9.24 3.86 2.26
C ASN A 7 8.64 5.09 1.58
N SER A 8 8.76 5.23 0.26
CA SER A 8 8.13 6.35 -0.48
C SER A 8 6.62 6.16 -0.69
N VAL A 9 6.10 4.95 -0.52
CA VAL A 9 4.65 4.69 -0.56
C VAL A 9 4.05 4.98 0.81
N PRO A 10 2.99 5.81 0.95
CA PRO A 10 2.34 6.01 2.24
C PRO A 10 1.76 4.71 2.80
N ASP A 11 1.98 4.44 4.08
CA ASP A 11 1.44 3.24 4.74
C ASP A 11 -0.10 3.28 4.80
N VAL A 12 -0.65 4.47 5.06
CA VAL A 12 -2.09 4.71 5.17
C VAL A 12 -2.44 5.94 4.37
N GLU A 13 -3.45 5.82 3.51
CA GLU A 13 -4.07 6.94 2.82
C GLU A 13 -5.57 6.66 2.74
N ILE A 14 -6.33 7.42 3.52
CA ILE A 14 -7.78 7.28 3.64
C ILE A 14 -8.47 8.65 3.65
N ASP A 15 -9.73 8.72 3.22
CA ASP A 15 -10.54 9.92 3.42
C ASP A 15 -10.68 10.19 4.95
N PRO A 16 -10.54 11.44 5.40
CA PRO A 16 -10.52 11.76 6.84
C PRO A 16 -11.91 11.68 7.49
N GLU A 17 -12.99 11.74 6.70
CA GLU A 17 -14.37 11.78 7.16
C GLU A 17 -15.28 10.95 6.24
N GLY A 18 -16.43 10.53 6.78
CA GLY A 18 -17.45 9.77 6.07
C GLY A 18 -17.40 8.25 6.29
N THR A 19 -18.26 7.53 5.59
CA THR A 19 -18.32 6.06 5.60
C THR A 19 -17.98 5.54 4.21
N PHE A 20 -16.92 4.74 4.10
CA PHE A 20 -16.40 4.23 2.84
C PHE A 20 -15.78 2.84 3.01
N LYS A 21 -15.53 2.17 1.89
CA LYS A 21 -14.84 0.87 1.84
C LYS A 21 -13.33 1.08 1.82
N TYR A 22 -12.58 0.06 2.24
CA TYR A 22 -11.12 0.10 2.21
C TYR A 22 -10.54 -1.27 1.86
N VAL A 23 -9.33 -1.28 1.32
CA VAL A 23 -8.57 -2.48 0.98
C VAL A 23 -7.22 -2.48 1.69
N LEU A 24 -6.77 -3.69 2.02
CA LEU A 24 -5.44 -3.97 2.50
C LEU A 24 -4.64 -4.60 1.36
N ILE A 25 -3.58 -3.94 0.92
CA ILE A 25 -2.80 -4.33 -0.26
C ILE A 25 -1.39 -4.68 0.16
N ARG A 26 -0.86 -5.80 -0.36
CA ARG A 26 0.58 -6.10 -0.26
C ARG A 26 1.30 -5.52 -1.48
N VAL A 27 2.22 -4.59 -1.23
CA VAL A 27 3.05 -3.96 -2.27
C VAL A 27 4.44 -4.55 -2.21
N TYR A 28 4.95 -4.97 -3.36
CA TYR A 28 6.29 -5.55 -3.51
C TYR A 28 7.24 -4.53 -4.11
N ALA A 29 8.46 -4.50 -3.59
CA ALA A 29 9.59 -3.89 -4.29
C ALA A 29 10.13 -4.88 -5.34
N PRO A 30 10.97 -4.42 -6.28
CA PRO A 30 11.73 -5.33 -7.13
C PRO A 30 12.50 -6.36 -6.30
N GLN A 31 12.49 -7.61 -6.78
CA GLN A 31 13.25 -8.69 -6.18
C GLN A 31 14.73 -8.32 -6.11
N THR A 32 15.35 -8.61 -4.96
CA THR A 32 16.78 -8.38 -4.74
C THR A 32 17.60 -9.46 -5.42
N LYS A 33 18.91 -9.21 -5.63
CA LYS A 33 19.82 -10.18 -6.26
C LYS A 33 19.92 -11.51 -5.49
N ASP A 34 19.70 -11.46 -4.17
CA ASP A 34 19.73 -12.63 -3.29
C ASP A 34 18.40 -13.39 -3.28
N GLY A 35 17.48 -13.06 -4.19
CA GLY A 35 16.20 -13.72 -4.35
C GLY A 35 15.10 -13.25 -3.39
N ASN A 36 15.41 -12.38 -2.43
CA ASN A 36 14.42 -11.84 -1.49
C ASN A 36 13.43 -10.92 -2.23
N GLU A 37 12.16 -10.96 -1.84
CA GLU A 37 11.05 -10.15 -2.35
C GLU A 37 10.51 -9.22 -1.26
N PRO A 38 11.17 -8.07 -0.99
CA PRO A 38 10.72 -7.15 0.02
C PRO A 38 9.31 -6.66 -0.29
N SER A 39 8.44 -6.67 0.71
CA SER A 39 7.08 -6.17 0.58
C SER A 39 6.62 -5.49 1.86
N LYS A 40 5.57 -4.68 1.76
CA LYS A 40 4.84 -4.14 2.91
C LYS A 40 3.34 -4.12 2.65
N MET A 41 2.56 -4.08 3.73
CA MET A 41 1.12 -3.89 3.66
C MET A 41 0.80 -2.40 3.67
N ILE A 42 -0.17 -1.96 2.87
CA ILE A 42 -0.68 -0.59 2.88
C ILE A 42 -2.21 -0.60 2.95
N VAL A 43 -2.76 0.49 3.49
CA VAL A 43 -4.21 0.72 3.60
C VAL A 43 -4.63 1.83 2.64
N ARG A 44 -5.66 1.56 1.83
CA ARG A 44 -6.29 2.54 0.95
C ARG A 44 -7.81 2.49 1.10
N GLY A 45 -8.46 3.63 1.23
CA GLY A 45 -9.92 3.71 1.34
C GLY A 45 -10.44 5.12 1.09
N ASN A 46 -11.37 5.27 0.16
CA ASN A 46 -11.99 6.56 -0.13
C ASN A 46 -13.43 6.38 -0.60
N SER A 47 -14.19 7.46 -0.51
CA SER A 47 -15.61 7.53 -0.88
C SER A 47 -15.88 7.39 -2.38
N ARG A 48 -14.86 7.55 -3.24
CA ARG A 48 -14.99 7.45 -4.70
C ARG A 48 -15.12 6.00 -5.18
N GLY A 49 -14.62 5.04 -4.41
CA GLY A 49 -14.70 3.61 -4.70
C GLY A 49 -15.99 2.99 -4.13
N PRO A 50 -17.05 2.76 -4.93
CA PRO A 50 -18.24 2.07 -4.44
C PRO A 50 -17.98 0.58 -4.11
N TYR A 51 -16.85 0.04 -4.56
CA TYR A 51 -16.40 -1.33 -4.35
C TYR A 51 -14.94 -1.36 -3.91
N HIS A 52 -14.51 -2.51 -3.40
CA HIS A 52 -13.11 -2.83 -3.16
C HIS A 52 -12.37 -3.05 -4.49
#